data_AF-A0A4R4D3F1-F1
#
_entry.id   AF-A0A4R4D3F1-F1
#
_cell.length_a   1.000
_cell.length_b   1.000
_cell.length_c   1.000
_cell.angle_alpha   90.00
_cell.angle_beta   90.00
_cell.angle_gamma   90.00
#
_symmetry.space_group_name_H-M   'P 1'
#
loop_
_entity.id
_entity.type
_entity.pdbx_description
1 polymer ?
#
loop_
_entity_poly.entity_id
_entity_poly.type
_entity_poly.pdbx_seq_one_letter_code
_entity_poly.pdbx_strand_id
1 'polypeptide(L)' 'ESVTEVLEKIPARLKVIRHVRPRYACRACEAMLQAPVPALPIERGRPGPGLVAHVLVSKYLDGLPLYRLSG' A
#
# COMPACT_ATOMS: atom_id res chain seq x y z
N GLU A 1 13.36 -8.47 9.87
CA GLU A 1 12.62 -7.24 9.51
C GLU A 1 11.62 -7.58 8.42
N SER A 2 10.42 -6.99 8.41
CA SER A 2 9.47 -7.18 7.30
C SER A 2 9.27 -5.87 6.55
N VAL A 3 9.23 -5.96 5.22
CA VAL A 3 9.03 -4.81 4.34
C VAL A 3 7.79 -5.05 3.51
N THR A 4 6.89 -4.07 3.47
CA THR A 4 5.70 -4.09 2.61
C THR A 4 5.75 -2.90 1.66
N GLU A 5 5.71 -3.18 0.36
CA GLU A 5 5.71 -2.14 -0.68
C GLU A 5 4.29 -1.83 -1.12
N VAL A 6 3.92 -0.55 -1.05
CA VAL A 6 2.61 -0.04 -1.45
C VAL A 6 2.79 0.93 -2.61
N LEU A 7 2.05 0.73 -3.69
CA LEU A 7 2.06 1.58 -4.86
C LEU A 7 0.97 2.64 -4.72
N GLU A 8 1.36 3.90 -4.58
CA GLU A 8 0.45 5.01 -4.30
C GLU A 8 0.34 5.97 -5.48
N LYS A 9 -0.87 6.49 -5.71
CA LYS A 9 -1.09 7.54 -6.71
C LYS A 9 -0.83 8.90 -6.07
N ILE A 10 0.11 9.65 -6.65
CA ILE A 10 0.26 11.08 -6.43
C ILE A 10 -0.13 11.82 -7.72
N PRO A 11 -0.42 13.13 -7.67
CA PRO A 11 -0.69 13.89 -8.89
C PRO A 11 0.39 13.63 -9.94
N ALA A 12 -0.05 13.24 -11.15
CA ALA A 12 0.78 12.91 -12.31
C ALA A 12 1.80 11.75 -12.18
N ARG A 13 1.96 11.08 -11.03
CA ARG A 13 2.99 10.03 -10.86
C ARG A 13 2.56 8.88 -9.94
N LEU A 14 3.27 7.77 -10.01
CA LEU A 14 3.17 6.69 -9.04
C LEU A 14 4.41 6.73 -8.12
N LYS A 15 4.20 6.47 -6.84
CA LYS A 15 5.30 6.33 -5.87
C LYS A 15 5.19 4.99 -5.15
N VAL A 16 6.33 4.41 -4.79
CA VAL A 16 6.37 3.23 -3.92
C VAL A 16 6.62 3.70 -2.49
N ILE A 17 5.70 3.39 -1.59
CA ILE A 17 5.85 3.60 -0.15
C ILE A 17 6.31 2.26 0.46
N ARG A 18 7.47 2.26 1.10
CA ARG A 18 7.98 1.09 1.83
C ARG A 18 7.65 1.21 3.31
N HIS A 19 6.81 0.31 3.79
CA HIS A 19 6.54 0.14 5.22
C HIS A 19 7.54 -0.87 5.78
N VAL A 20 8.53 -0.36 6.49
CA VAL A 20 9.56 -1.17 7.14
C VAL A 20 9.16 -1.40 8.59
N ARG A 21 9.00 -2.67 8.97
CA ARG A 21 8.60 -3.08 10.31
C ARG A 21 9.70 -3.94 10.93
N PRO A 22 10.66 -3.34 11.63
CA PRO A 22 11.66 -4.08 12.39
C PRO A 22 11.01 -4.91 13.50
N ARG A 23 11.68 -6.01 13.88
CA ARG A 23 11.33 -6.82 15.04
C ARG A 23 12.27 -6.43 16.17
N TYR A 24 11.71 -6.24 17.36
CA TYR A 24 12.47 -5.90 18.56
C TYR A 24 12.27 -6.97 19.61
N ALA A 25 13.31 -7.25 20.39
CA ALA A 25 13.21 -8.09 21.58
C ALA A 25 13.26 -7.20 22.83
N CYS A 26 12.34 -7.43 23.77
CA CYS A 26 12.39 -6.79 25.07
C CYS A 26 13.55 -7.39 25.90
N ARG A 27 14.41 -6.54 26.45
CA ARG A 27 15.55 -7.02 27.26
C ARG A 27 15.15 -7.62 28.61
N ALA A 28 13.99 -7.24 29.14
CA ALA A 28 13.56 -7.65 30.48
C ALA A 28 12.78 -8.97 30.49
N CYS A 29 12.00 -9.26 29.44
CA CYS A 29 11.14 -10.43 29.37
C CYS A 29 11.34 -11.28 28.11
N GLU A 30 12.34 -10.95 27.28
CA GLU A 30 12.70 -11.65 26.04
C GLU A 30 11.59 -11.75 24.98
N ALA A 31 10.45 -11.09 25.21
CA ALA A 31 9.34 -11.07 24.27
C ALA A 31 9.71 -10.36 22.96
N MET A 32 9.30 -10.95 21.84
CA MET A 32 9.47 -10.39 20.50
C MET A 32 8.26 -9.52 20.13
N LEU A 33 8.50 -8.26 19.81
CA LEU A 33 7.49 -7.29 19.40
C LEU A 33 7.72 -6.82 17.95
N GLN A 34 6.62 -6.59 17.25
CA GLN A 34 6.61 -6.03 15.90
C GLN A 34 5.35 -5.19 15.70
N ALA A 35 5.46 -4.06 15.00
CA ALA A 35 4.30 -3.26 14.64
C ALA A 35 3.32 -4.08 13.75
N PRO A 36 2.00 -3.88 13.89
CA PRO A 36 1.02 -4.55 13.04
C PRO A 36 1.18 -4.16 11.56
N VAL A 37 0.59 -4.97 10.68
CA VAL A 37 0.56 -4.67 9.24
C VAL A 37 -0.30 -3.42 9.03
N PRO A 38 0.12 -2.44 8.22
CA PRO A 38 -0.77 -1.33 7.87
C PRO A 38 -2.02 -1.87 7.17
N ALA A 39 -3.17 -1.29 7.50
CA ALA A 39 -4.41 -1.63 6.82
C ALA A 39 -4.34 -1.16 5.35
N LEU A 40 -4.68 -2.05 4.42
CA LEU A 40 -4.70 -1.77 2.99
C LEU A 40 -6.10 -2.05 2.43
N PRO A 41 -6.57 -1.28 1.42
CA PRO A 41 -7.88 -1.51 0.81
C PRO A 41 -8.06 -2.92 0.24
N ILE A 42 -6.96 -3.51 -0.25
CA ILE A 42 -6.91 -4.88 -0.75
C ILE A 42 -5.96 -5.64 0.16
N GLU A 43 -6.45 -6.69 0.82
CA GLU A 43 -5.62 -7.53 1.68
C GLU A 43 -4.46 -8.13 0.89
N ARG A 44 -3.24 -7.97 1.41
CA ARG A 44 -1.98 -8.40 0.75
C ARG A 44 -1.77 -7.80 -0.65
N GLY A 45 -2.57 -6.81 -1.05
CA GLY A 45 -2.43 -6.09 -2.30
C GLY A 45 -1.29 -5.08 -2.22
N ARG A 46 -0.71 -4.78 -3.38
CA ARG A 46 0.24 -3.66 -3.55
C ARG A 46 -0.43 -2.30 -3.71
N PRO A 47 -1.64 -2.15 -4.29
CA PRO A 47 -2.24 -0.84 -4.48
C PRO A 47 -2.56 -0.14 -3.16
N GLY A 48 -2.07 1.10 -3.05
CA GLY A 48 -2.45 2.03 -1.98
C GLY A 48 -3.84 2.62 -2.20
N PRO A 49 -4.41 3.25 -1.16
CA PRO A 49 -5.75 3.84 -1.21
C PRO A 49 -5.95 4.86 -2.33
N GLY A 50 -4.97 5.74 -2.59
CA GLY A 50 -5.08 6.73 -3.66
C GLY A 50 -5.04 6.11 -5.05
N LEU A 51 -4.27 5.02 -5.24
CA LEU A 51 -4.29 4.28 -6.50
C LEU A 51 -5.63 3.59 -6.75
N VAL A 52 -6.17 2.92 -5.73
CA VAL A 52 -7.50 2.28 -5.83
C VAL A 52 -8.57 3.32 -6.12
N ALA A 53 -8.56 4.46 -5.41
CA ALA A 53 -9.49 5.56 -5.65
C ALA A 53 -9.38 6.09 -7.08
N HIS A 54 -8.17 6.29 -7.61
CA HIS A 54 -7.96 6.77 -8.96
C HIS A 54 -8.53 5.82 -10.01
N VAL A 55 -8.32 4.50 -9.86
CA VAL A 55 -8.86 3.50 -10.79
C VAL A 55 -10.39 3.47 -10.73
N LEU A 56 -10.98 3.50 -9.54
CA LEU A 56 -12.44 3.50 -9.37
C LEU A 56 -13.09 4.73 -9.99
N VAL A 57 -12.56 5.93 -9.71
CA VAL A 57 -13.06 7.18 -10.30
C VAL A 57 -12.93 7.15 -11.82
N SER A 58 -11.75 6.81 -12.33
CA SER A 58 -11.50 6.77 -13.77
C SER A 58 -12.43 5.79 -14.50
N LYS A 59 -12.64 4.59 -13.93
CA LYS A 59 -13.46 3.55 -14.55
C LYS A 59 -14.95 3.88 -14.51
N TYR A 60 -15.45 4.31 -13.35
CA TYR A 60 -16.88 4.36 -13.08
C TYR A 60 -17.48 5.76 -13.18
N LEU A 61 -16.72 6.80 -12.83
CA LEU A 61 -17.18 8.19 -12.97
C LEU A 61 -16.79 8.78 -14.32
N ASP A 62 -15.54 8.62 -14.74
CA ASP A 62 -15.05 9.20 -16.00
C ASP A 62 -15.32 8.31 -17.22
N GLY A 63 -15.80 7.07 -17.02
CA GLY A 63 -16.10 6.12 -18.09
C GLY A 63 -14.86 5.67 -18.88
N LEU A 64 -13.65 5.85 -18.33
CA LEU A 64 -12.41 5.47 -19.00
C LEU A 64 -12.29 3.94 -19.04
N PRO A 65 -11.97 3.35 -20.20
CA PRO A 65 -11.71 1.93 -20.28
C PRO A 65 -10.37 1.60 -19.59
N LEU A 66 -10.31 0.46 -18.89
CA LEU A 66 -9.17 0.10 -18.03
C LEU A 66 -7.83 0.04 -18.76
N TYR A 67 -7.82 -0.32 -20.05
CA TYR A 67 -6.59 -0.36 -20.84
C TYR A 67 -5.92 1.02 -21.03
N ARG A 68 -6.65 2.13 -20.80
CA ARG A 68 -6.05 3.48 -20.81
C ARG A 68 -5.35 3.83 -19.51
N LEU A 69 -5.57 3.05 -18.46
CA LEU A 69 -4.94 3.20 -17.16
C LEU A 69 -3.76 2.23 -16.98
N SER A 70 -3.61 1.25 -17.87
CA SER A 70 -2.44 0.39 -17.94
C SER A 70 -1.34 1.07 -18.73
N GLY A 71 -0.21 1.34 -18.08
CA GLY A 71 1.02 1.87 -18.66
C GLY A 71 2.22 1.37 -17.88
#